data_AF-A0AAE9AYA8-F1
#
_entry.id   AF-A0AAE9AYA8-F1
#
_cell.length_a   1.000
_cell.length_b   1.000
_cell.length_c   1.000
_cell.angle_alpha   90.00
_cell.angle_beta   90.00
_cell.angle_gamma   90.00
#
_symmetry.space_group_name_H-M   'P 1'
#
loop_
_entity.id
_entity.type
_entity.pdbx_description
1 polymer ?
#
loop_
_entity_poly.entity_id
_entity_poly.type
_entity_poly.pdbx_seq_one_letter_code
_entity_poly.pdbx_strand_id
1 'polypeptide(L)'
;MAYEWPPLTPGDTDEVAQRVAAVLEEAWQRLEARQQTVIATMGGNMRATHILATLEEFKQAITAFRNRVDAEARAFVQRQLPWLYQQGAEAAAAAIGSPFTWTQIHKDALQTLASDSYADLLRRSQEAGRMAEQFYRAARSAARIELPLLAVAGTTDRQAAKDLANRLLADHQLAYVVYRNGARVPVRAWAEAATLTKSAVAYNAGTLNRTAEAGVRHVEVFDGFDCGWLTHTDLDKANGTIRSVEDAAGAPISHPRCRRAFGPRPDLILA
;
A
#
# COMPACT_ATOMS: atom_id res chain seq x y z
N MET A 1 -21.20 -10.21 11.55
CA MET A 1 -19.90 -10.28 12.26
C MET A 1 -18.83 -9.78 11.30
N ALA A 2 -17.94 -8.89 11.73
CA ALA A 2 -16.76 -8.58 10.91
C ALA A 2 -15.87 -9.82 10.88
N TYR A 3 -15.44 -10.25 9.70
CA TYR A 3 -14.48 -11.34 9.60
C TYR A 3 -13.17 -10.84 10.21
N GLU A 4 -12.79 -11.40 11.35
CA GLU A 4 -11.50 -11.10 11.95
C GLU A 4 -10.45 -11.92 11.22
N TRP A 5 -9.58 -11.23 10.50
CA TRP A 5 -8.51 -11.89 9.76
C TRP A 5 -7.47 -12.41 10.76
N PRO A 6 -7.00 -13.65 10.62
CA PRO A 6 -5.93 -14.16 11.46
C PRO A 6 -4.66 -13.30 11.29
N PRO A 7 -3.72 -13.30 12.26
CA PRO A 7 -2.44 -12.61 12.13
C PRO A 7 -1.74 -12.99 10.81
N LEU A 8 -1.05 -12.03 10.18
CA LEU A 8 -0.32 -12.28 8.93
C LEU A 8 0.71 -13.39 9.14
N THR A 9 0.55 -14.53 8.47
CA THR A 9 1.59 -15.56 8.43
C THR A 9 2.57 -15.19 7.33
N PRO A 10 3.88 -15.06 7.62
CA PRO A 10 4.85 -14.82 6.58
C PRO A 10 4.96 -16.03 5.66
N GLY A 11 5.21 -15.82 4.38
CA GLY A 11 5.18 -16.87 3.37
C GLY A 11 5.23 -16.34 1.95
N ASP A 12 4.63 -17.07 1.02
CA ASP A 12 4.62 -16.71 -0.40
C ASP A 12 4.20 -15.25 -0.64
N THR A 13 4.97 -14.56 -1.48
CA THR A 13 4.78 -13.12 -1.69
C THR A 13 3.47 -12.79 -2.38
N ASP A 14 3.02 -13.63 -3.30
CA ASP A 14 1.76 -13.41 -4.03
C ASP A 14 0.57 -13.67 -3.08
N GLU A 15 0.63 -14.73 -2.27
CA GLU A 15 -0.40 -15.01 -1.25
C GLU A 15 -0.49 -13.88 -0.20
N VAL A 16 0.64 -13.42 0.32
CA VAL A 16 0.69 -12.32 1.29
C VAL A 16 0.19 -11.02 0.66
N ALA A 17 0.59 -10.71 -0.57
CA ALA A 17 0.12 -9.53 -1.28
C ALA A 17 -1.40 -9.57 -1.53
N GLN A 18 -1.94 -10.71 -1.94
CA GLN A 18 -3.38 -10.90 -2.10
C GLN A 18 -4.13 -10.74 -0.77
N ARG A 19 -3.60 -11.28 0.33
CA ARG A 19 -4.19 -11.12 1.67
C ARG A 19 -4.19 -9.65 2.10
N VAL A 20 -3.05 -8.97 2.04
CA VAL A 20 -2.94 -7.54 2.39
C VAL A 20 -3.90 -6.72 1.55
N ALA A 21 -3.96 -6.99 0.25
CA ALA A 21 -4.87 -6.28 -0.65
C ALA A 21 -6.34 -6.55 -0.34
N ALA A 22 -6.73 -7.79 -0.05
CA ALA A 22 -8.09 -8.14 0.34
C ALA A 22 -8.52 -7.44 1.64
N VAL A 23 -7.62 -7.39 2.63
CA VAL A 23 -7.86 -6.69 3.90
C VAL A 23 -8.09 -5.19 3.68
N LEU A 24 -7.22 -4.57 2.87
CA LEU A 24 -7.30 -3.13 2.60
C LEU A 24 -8.52 -2.80 1.74
N GLU A 25 -8.82 -3.62 0.74
CA GLU A 25 -10.03 -3.52 -0.09
C GLU A 25 -11.30 -3.63 0.75
N GLU A 26 -11.39 -4.63 1.65
CA GLU A 26 -12.55 -4.79 2.53
C GLU A 26 -12.75 -3.58 3.46
N ALA A 27 -11.67 -3.09 4.07
CA ALA A 27 -11.71 -1.91 4.93
C ALA A 27 -12.20 -0.67 4.16
N TRP A 28 -11.78 -0.55 2.91
CA TRP A 28 -12.14 0.55 2.03
C TRP A 28 -13.59 0.46 1.56
N GLN A 29 -14.06 -0.72 1.13
CA GLN A 29 -15.45 -0.96 0.74
C GLN A 29 -16.40 -0.69 1.91
N ARG A 30 -16.01 -1.03 3.14
CA ARG A 30 -16.78 -0.68 4.36
C ARG A 30 -16.90 0.84 4.53
N LEU A 31 -15.81 1.57 4.34
CA LEU A 31 -15.81 3.04 4.44
C LEU A 31 -16.68 3.67 3.34
N GLU A 32 -16.56 3.20 2.10
CA GLU A 32 -17.37 3.64 0.97
C GLU A 32 -18.86 3.33 1.19
N ALA A 33 -19.22 2.12 1.64
CA ALA A 33 -20.60 1.75 1.93
C ALA A 33 -21.24 2.67 2.98
N ARG A 34 -20.46 3.09 3.99
CA ARG A 34 -20.90 4.04 5.01
C ARG A 34 -21.07 5.45 4.45
N GLN A 35 -20.19 5.90 3.54
CA GLN A 35 -20.42 7.14 2.79
C GLN A 35 -21.73 7.07 1.99
N GLN A 36 -21.98 5.98 1.27
CA GLN A 36 -23.21 5.80 0.50
C GLN A 36 -24.46 5.81 1.38
N THR A 37 -24.37 5.27 2.61
CA THR A 37 -25.48 5.37 3.57
C THR A 37 -25.74 6.82 3.95
N VAL A 38 -24.71 7.63 4.24
CA VAL A 38 -24.88 9.07 4.53
C VAL A 38 -25.56 9.79 3.36
N ILE A 39 -25.08 9.57 2.13
CA ILE A 39 -25.64 10.14 0.90
C ILE A 39 -27.11 9.75 0.73
N ALA A 40 -27.45 8.47 0.87
CA ALA A 40 -28.81 7.98 0.73
C ALA A 40 -29.74 8.56 1.81
N THR A 41 -29.28 8.63 3.07
CA THR A 41 -30.04 9.23 4.16
C THR A 41 -30.33 10.71 3.92
N MET A 42 -29.34 11.46 3.42
CA MET A 42 -29.52 12.88 3.07
C MET A 42 -30.47 13.04 1.87
N GLY A 43 -30.25 12.30 0.78
CA GLY A 43 -31.08 12.38 -0.43
C GLY A 43 -32.53 11.91 -0.24
N GLY A 44 -32.77 11.03 0.74
CA GLY A 44 -34.11 10.61 1.15
C GLY A 44 -34.90 11.66 1.95
N ASN A 45 -34.30 12.81 2.27
CA ASN A 45 -34.86 13.85 3.14
C ASN A 45 -35.30 13.29 4.50
N MET A 46 -34.47 12.44 5.12
CA MET A 46 -34.75 11.87 6.43
C MET A 46 -34.57 12.92 7.54
N ARG A 47 -35.13 12.65 8.73
CA ARG A 47 -35.03 13.54 9.89
C ARG A 47 -33.57 13.83 10.24
N ALA A 48 -33.26 15.07 10.64
CA ALA A 48 -31.91 15.52 11.00
C ALA A 48 -31.24 14.63 12.06
N THR A 49 -32.01 14.12 13.04
CA THR A 49 -31.50 13.19 14.05
C THR A 49 -30.94 11.90 13.45
N HIS A 50 -31.59 11.38 12.41
CA HIS A 50 -31.13 10.17 11.73
C HIS A 50 -29.90 10.45 10.87
N ILE A 51 -29.84 11.59 10.17
CA ILE A 51 -28.63 12.02 9.44
C ILE A 51 -27.42 12.13 10.38
N LEU A 52 -27.61 12.76 11.55
CA LEU A 52 -26.55 12.91 12.55
C LEU A 52 -26.07 11.56 13.10
N ALA A 53 -26.97 10.60 13.32
CA ALA A 53 -26.61 9.25 13.71
C ALA A 53 -25.76 8.55 12.63
N THR A 54 -26.18 8.62 11.36
CA THR A 54 -25.42 8.05 10.23
C THR A 54 -24.04 8.70 10.07
N LEU A 55 -23.92 10.01 10.32
CA LEU A 55 -22.64 10.72 10.30
C LEU A 55 -21.70 10.26 11.42
N GLU A 56 -22.20 9.95 12.61
CA GLU A 56 -21.38 9.42 13.69
C GLU A 56 -20.90 7.99 13.38
N GLU A 57 -21.77 7.16 12.79
CA GLU A 57 -21.36 5.84 12.28
C GLU A 57 -20.28 5.96 11.19
N PHE A 58 -20.39 6.93 10.29
CA PHE A 58 -19.36 7.19 9.28
C PHE A 58 -18.03 7.64 9.90
N LYS A 59 -18.06 8.51 10.92
CA LYS A 59 -16.87 8.91 11.67
C LYS A 59 -16.19 7.71 12.35
N GLN A 60 -16.98 6.80 12.94
CA GLN A 60 -16.45 5.56 13.50
C GLN A 60 -15.82 4.68 12.41
N ALA A 61 -16.42 4.61 11.22
CA ALA A 61 -15.86 3.90 10.07
C ALA A 61 -14.52 4.46 9.61
N ILE A 62 -14.31 5.79 9.63
CA ILE A 62 -13.00 6.41 9.35
C ILE A 62 -11.94 5.93 10.34
N THR A 63 -12.25 5.93 11.64
CA THR A 63 -11.33 5.44 12.68
C THR A 63 -11.03 3.96 12.51
N ALA A 64 -12.06 3.14 12.27
CA ALA A 64 -11.90 1.70 12.04
C ALA A 64 -11.03 1.41 10.82
N PHE A 65 -11.23 2.16 9.72
CA PHE A 65 -10.39 2.08 8.53
C PHE A 65 -8.92 2.36 8.86
N ARG A 66 -8.63 3.48 9.54
CA ARG A 66 -7.26 3.86 9.91
C ARG A 66 -6.57 2.81 10.77
N ASN A 67 -7.26 2.34 11.80
CA ASN A 67 -6.73 1.30 12.69
C ASN A 67 -6.45 0.02 11.93
N ARG A 68 -7.31 -0.32 10.96
CA ARG A 68 -7.15 -1.54 10.17
C ARG A 68 -5.94 -1.48 9.24
N VAL A 69 -5.77 -0.36 8.53
CA VAL A 69 -4.59 -0.14 7.69
C VAL A 69 -3.32 -0.17 8.54
N ASP A 70 -3.29 0.54 9.67
CA ASP A 70 -2.13 0.57 10.56
C ASP A 70 -1.74 -0.82 11.04
N ALA A 71 -2.72 -1.61 11.50
CA ALA A 71 -2.48 -2.98 11.96
C ALA A 71 -1.90 -3.86 10.84
N GLU A 72 -2.45 -3.76 9.63
CA GLU A 72 -2.00 -4.57 8.49
C GLU A 72 -0.59 -4.15 8.02
N ALA A 73 -0.32 -2.85 7.94
CA ALA A 73 1.00 -2.34 7.60
C ALA A 73 2.05 -2.74 8.64
N ARG A 74 1.73 -2.68 9.94
CA ARG A 74 2.60 -3.17 11.02
C ARG A 74 2.87 -4.66 10.89
N ALA A 75 1.84 -5.46 10.67
CA ALA A 75 1.98 -6.91 10.52
C ALA A 75 2.90 -7.25 9.34
N PHE A 76 2.73 -6.58 8.20
CA PHE A 76 3.61 -6.75 7.04
C PHE A 76 5.07 -6.43 7.36
N VAL A 77 5.36 -5.26 7.94
CA VAL A 77 6.75 -4.86 8.19
C VAL A 77 7.42 -5.61 9.34
N GLN A 78 6.64 -6.12 10.31
CA GLN A 78 7.18 -6.87 11.45
C GLN A 78 7.35 -8.36 11.17
N ARG A 79 6.63 -8.92 10.19
CA ARG A 79 6.58 -10.38 9.97
C ARG A 79 7.05 -10.77 8.58
N GLN A 80 6.49 -10.17 7.53
CA GLN A 80 6.84 -10.54 6.16
C GLN A 80 8.18 -9.97 5.70
N LEU A 81 8.46 -8.68 5.97
CA LEU A 81 9.72 -8.08 5.51
C LEU A 81 10.97 -8.78 6.10
N PRO A 82 11.05 -9.08 7.42
CA PRO A 82 12.20 -9.80 7.97
C PRO A 82 12.36 -11.20 7.36
N TRP A 83 11.25 -11.89 7.13
CA TRP A 83 11.24 -13.22 6.51
C TRP A 83 11.78 -13.19 5.08
N LEU A 84 11.34 -12.23 4.26
CA LEU A 84 11.83 -12.07 2.89
C LEU A 84 13.30 -11.65 2.83
N TYR A 85 13.69 -10.72 3.70
CA TYR A 85 15.08 -10.31 3.82
C TYR A 85 15.97 -11.52 4.15
N GLN A 86 15.56 -12.33 5.13
CA GLN A 86 16.27 -13.54 5.50
C GLN A 86 16.35 -14.53 4.33
N GLN A 87 15.25 -14.77 3.61
CA GLN A 87 15.24 -15.64 2.43
C GLN A 87 16.25 -15.19 1.37
N GLY A 88 16.32 -13.89 1.08
CA GLY A 88 17.30 -13.35 0.14
C GLY A 88 18.74 -13.51 0.62
N ALA A 89 18.99 -13.27 1.91
CA ALA A 89 20.29 -13.44 2.52
C ALA A 89 20.74 -14.91 2.56
N GLU A 90 19.82 -15.84 2.85
CA GLU A 90 20.05 -17.29 2.84
C GLU A 90 20.32 -17.81 1.43
N ALA A 91 19.60 -17.32 0.42
CA ALA A 91 19.87 -17.64 -0.98
C ALA A 91 21.28 -17.20 -1.40
N ALA A 92 21.69 -15.98 -1.04
CA ALA A 92 23.05 -15.50 -1.28
C ALA A 92 24.10 -16.33 -0.53
N ALA A 93 23.85 -16.63 0.74
CA ALA A 93 24.71 -17.44 1.58
C ALA A 93 24.94 -18.85 0.99
N ALA A 94 23.89 -19.48 0.48
CA ALA A 94 23.97 -20.76 -0.21
C ALA A 94 24.83 -20.68 -1.49
N ALA A 95 24.65 -19.64 -2.30
CA ALA A 95 25.47 -19.43 -3.51
C ALA A 95 26.95 -19.15 -3.20
N ILE A 96 27.23 -18.49 -2.08
CA ILE A 96 28.59 -18.19 -1.60
C ILE A 96 29.26 -19.40 -0.92
N GLY A 97 28.46 -20.33 -0.38
CA GLY A 97 28.97 -21.48 0.36
C GLY A 97 29.32 -21.18 1.83
N SER A 98 28.69 -20.17 2.44
CA SER A 98 28.88 -19.82 3.86
C SER A 98 27.53 -19.60 4.53
N PRO A 99 27.30 -20.06 5.77
CA PRO A 99 26.04 -19.86 6.45
C PRO A 99 25.70 -18.37 6.62
N PHE A 100 24.41 -18.06 6.60
CA PHE A 100 23.89 -16.75 6.97
C PHE A 100 23.86 -16.60 8.48
N THR A 101 24.22 -15.42 8.99
CA THR A 101 24.03 -15.05 10.40
C THR A 101 23.63 -13.60 10.47
N TRP A 102 22.70 -13.27 11.36
CA TRP A 102 22.26 -11.90 11.57
C TRP A 102 23.38 -11.06 12.20
N THR A 103 23.84 -10.06 11.47
CA THR A 103 24.81 -9.05 11.92
C THR A 103 24.12 -7.69 12.06
N GLN A 104 24.88 -6.68 12.52
CA GLN A 104 24.33 -5.34 12.71
C GLN A 104 23.91 -4.70 11.38
N ILE A 105 24.66 -4.92 10.30
CA ILE A 105 24.35 -4.43 8.95
C ILE A 105 22.94 -4.88 8.53
N HIS A 106 22.61 -6.16 8.79
CA HIS A 106 21.31 -6.71 8.46
C HIS A 106 20.17 -6.11 9.27
N LYS A 107 20.40 -5.87 10.57
CA LYS A 107 19.40 -5.26 11.47
C LYS A 107 19.12 -3.81 11.08
N ASP A 108 20.16 -3.04 10.78
CA ASP A 108 20.04 -1.62 10.39
C ASP A 108 19.33 -1.48 9.04
N ALA A 109 19.69 -2.33 8.06
CA ALA A 109 19.01 -2.37 6.77
C ALA A 109 17.53 -2.71 6.93
N LEU A 110 17.20 -3.72 7.73
CA LEU A 110 15.82 -4.13 7.98
C LEU A 110 15.00 -3.03 8.66
N GLN A 111 15.59 -2.31 9.64
CA GLN A 111 14.92 -1.19 10.30
C GLN A 111 14.61 -0.05 9.32
N THR A 112 15.53 0.25 8.40
CA THR A 112 15.33 1.25 7.35
C THR A 112 14.22 0.82 6.38
N LEU A 113 14.27 -0.43 5.91
CA LEU A 113 13.26 -1.02 5.02
C LEU A 113 11.87 -1.04 5.66
N ALA A 114 11.79 -1.42 6.94
CA ALA A 114 10.53 -1.45 7.67
C ALA A 114 9.94 -0.05 7.82
N SER A 115 10.77 0.95 8.13
CA SER A 115 10.34 2.34 8.28
C SER A 115 9.81 2.92 6.95
N ASP A 116 10.55 2.71 5.86
CA ASP A 116 10.15 3.17 4.52
C ASP A 116 8.88 2.44 4.03
N SER A 117 8.82 1.12 4.18
CA SER A 117 7.67 0.31 3.75
C SER A 117 6.40 0.67 4.52
N TYR A 118 6.51 0.87 5.84
CA TYR A 118 5.39 1.31 6.67
C TYR A 118 4.90 2.70 6.25
N ALA A 119 5.82 3.65 6.04
CA ALA A 119 5.48 5.00 5.62
C ALA A 119 4.79 5.03 4.24
N ASP A 120 5.24 4.21 3.29
CA ASP A 120 4.65 4.14 1.95
C ASP A 120 3.22 3.56 1.97
N LEU A 121 3.03 2.43 2.66
CA LEU A 121 1.70 1.83 2.84
C LEU A 121 0.74 2.79 3.53
N LEU A 122 1.21 3.50 4.57
CA LEU A 122 0.36 4.39 5.35
C LEU A 122 0.00 5.67 4.60
N ARG A 123 0.93 6.26 3.84
CA ARG A 123 0.72 7.56 3.15
C ARG A 123 -0.52 7.57 2.26
N ARG A 124 -0.73 6.49 1.50
CA ARG A 124 -1.85 6.37 0.55
C ARG A 124 -3.18 6.12 1.24
N SER A 125 -3.18 5.36 2.32
CA SER A 125 -4.38 5.22 3.14
C SER A 125 -4.70 6.49 3.96
N GLN A 126 -3.69 7.28 4.34
CA GLN A 126 -3.90 8.59 4.96
C GLN A 126 -4.55 9.58 4.00
N GLU A 127 -4.21 9.55 2.70
CA GLU A 127 -4.91 10.31 1.66
C GLU A 127 -6.41 10.00 1.65
N ALA A 128 -6.79 8.72 1.67
CA ALA A 128 -8.19 8.30 1.74
C ALA A 128 -8.88 8.70 3.04
N GLY A 129 -8.20 8.53 4.17
CA GLY A 129 -8.70 9.00 5.46
C GLY A 129 -8.94 10.52 5.48
N ARG A 130 -8.10 11.31 4.80
CA ARG A 130 -8.30 12.76 4.65
C ARG A 130 -9.49 13.08 3.77
N MET A 131 -9.66 12.40 2.64
CA MET A 131 -10.83 12.58 1.76
C MET A 131 -12.14 12.25 2.49
N ALA A 132 -12.15 11.15 3.26
CA ALA A 132 -13.31 10.76 4.06
C ALA A 132 -13.61 11.79 5.17
N GLU A 133 -12.60 12.35 5.84
CA GLU A 133 -12.82 13.44 6.79
C GLU A 133 -13.37 14.71 6.14
N GLN A 134 -12.90 15.05 4.94
CA GLN A 134 -13.42 16.20 4.19
C GLN A 134 -14.90 16.00 3.87
N PHE A 135 -15.27 14.81 3.39
CA PHE A 135 -16.67 14.44 3.19
C PHE A 135 -17.48 14.55 4.49
N TYR A 136 -17.00 14.01 5.61
CA TYR A 136 -17.68 14.09 6.90
C TYR A 136 -17.97 15.55 7.29
N ARG A 137 -16.98 16.44 7.15
CA ARG A 137 -17.12 17.86 7.48
C ARG A 137 -18.13 18.54 6.56
N ALA A 138 -18.08 18.28 5.26
CA ALA A 138 -19.01 18.83 4.27
C ALA A 138 -20.44 18.35 4.53
N ALA A 139 -20.65 17.04 4.69
CA ALA A 139 -21.96 16.45 4.96
C ALA A 139 -22.54 16.93 6.29
N ARG A 140 -21.72 17.05 7.34
CA ARG A 140 -22.13 17.61 8.64
C ARG A 140 -22.54 19.09 8.53
N SER A 141 -21.80 19.89 7.76
CA SER A 141 -22.15 21.30 7.50
C SER A 141 -23.50 21.40 6.79
N ALA A 142 -23.65 20.64 5.71
CA ALA A 142 -24.87 20.62 4.91
C ALA A 142 -26.10 20.13 5.72
N ALA A 143 -25.92 19.13 6.59
CA ALA A 143 -26.98 18.65 7.48
C ALA A 143 -27.43 19.69 8.52
N ARG A 144 -26.55 20.58 8.97
CA ARG A 144 -26.85 21.59 10.00
C ARG A 144 -27.36 22.91 9.45
N ILE A 145 -26.95 23.29 8.24
CA ILE A 145 -27.20 24.62 7.68
C ILE A 145 -28.11 24.52 6.46
N GLU A 146 -27.72 23.73 5.45
CA GLU A 146 -28.38 23.73 4.14
C GLU A 146 -29.73 23.00 4.18
N LEU A 147 -29.82 21.82 4.79
CA LEU A 147 -31.08 21.06 4.86
C LEU A 147 -32.21 21.79 5.62
N PRO A 148 -31.96 22.42 6.79
CA PRO A 148 -32.99 23.23 7.46
C PRO A 148 -33.49 24.41 6.63
N LEU A 149 -32.60 25.08 5.88
CA LEU A 149 -32.97 26.20 5.01
C LEU A 149 -33.85 25.74 3.84
N LEU A 150 -33.53 24.58 3.25
CA LEU A 150 -34.32 23.98 2.19
C LEU A 150 -35.72 23.59 2.66
N ALA A 151 -35.87 23.14 3.91
CA ALA A 151 -37.18 22.78 4.49
C ALA A 151 -38.10 23.99 4.74
N VAL A 152 -37.55 25.21 4.86
CA VAL A 152 -38.33 26.44 5.07
C VAL A 152 -38.82 27.04 3.74
N ALA A 153 -38.17 26.75 2.62
CA ALA A 153 -38.42 27.38 1.33
C ALA A 153 -39.65 26.85 0.56
N GLY A 154 -40.24 25.73 0.98
CA GLY A 154 -41.56 25.26 0.53
C GLY A 154 -41.64 24.92 -0.97
N THR A 155 -41.50 23.63 -1.28
CA THR A 155 -41.51 22.92 -2.58
C THR A 155 -40.14 22.72 -3.23
N THR A 156 -39.86 21.44 -3.55
CA THR A 156 -38.60 20.79 -4.00
C THR A 156 -37.63 20.27 -2.94
N ASP A 157 -38.00 20.20 -1.65
CA ASP A 157 -37.14 19.71 -0.55
C ASP A 157 -36.43 18.37 -0.85
N ARG A 158 -37.14 17.41 -1.45
CA ARG A 158 -36.55 16.12 -1.86
C ARG A 158 -35.58 16.27 -3.03
N GLN A 159 -35.89 17.11 -4.01
CA GLN A 159 -35.02 17.32 -5.17
C GLN A 159 -33.75 18.08 -4.74
N ALA A 160 -33.88 19.14 -3.94
CA ALA A 160 -32.75 19.88 -3.40
C ALA A 160 -31.86 19.02 -2.48
N ALA A 161 -32.47 18.17 -1.64
CA ALA A 161 -31.72 17.21 -0.83
C ALA A 161 -30.97 16.17 -1.69
N LYS A 162 -31.59 15.71 -2.79
CA LYS A 162 -30.98 14.81 -3.77
C LYS A 162 -29.83 15.49 -4.53
N ASP A 163 -29.99 16.74 -4.94
CA ASP A 163 -28.95 17.51 -5.64
C ASP A 163 -27.76 17.81 -4.73
N LEU A 164 -28.03 18.15 -3.45
CA LEU A 164 -27.00 18.26 -2.42
C LEU A 164 -26.23 16.95 -2.24
N ALA A 165 -26.94 15.82 -2.12
CA ALA A 165 -26.32 14.50 -1.98
C ALA A 165 -25.47 14.13 -3.21
N ASN A 166 -25.97 14.40 -4.42
CA ASN A 166 -25.23 14.17 -5.67
C ASN A 166 -23.94 15.01 -5.74
N ARG A 167 -24.01 16.29 -5.35
CA ARG A 167 -22.83 17.17 -5.27
C ARG A 167 -21.80 16.65 -4.27
N LEU A 168 -22.23 16.29 -3.06
CA LEU A 168 -21.35 15.72 -2.04
C LEU A 168 -20.66 14.43 -2.51
N LEU A 169 -21.36 13.58 -3.26
CA LEU A 169 -20.78 12.37 -3.83
C LEU A 169 -19.78 12.67 -4.95
N ALA A 170 -20.08 13.64 -5.81
CA ALA A 170 -19.19 14.05 -6.90
C ALA A 170 -17.87 14.66 -6.39
N ASP A 171 -17.95 15.50 -5.36
CA ASP A 171 -16.81 16.24 -4.80
C ASP A 171 -15.92 15.38 -3.90
N HIS A 172 -16.41 14.24 -3.40
CA HIS A 172 -15.73 13.43 -2.39
C HIS A 172 -15.73 11.92 -2.69
N GLN A 173 -15.39 11.52 -3.92
CA GLN A 173 -15.36 10.11 -4.29
C GLN A 173 -14.27 9.32 -3.53
N LEU A 174 -14.67 8.20 -2.91
CA LEU A 174 -13.74 7.28 -2.25
C LEU A 174 -13.38 6.06 -3.10
N ALA A 175 -13.87 5.88 -4.34
CA ALA A 175 -13.70 4.61 -5.06
C ALA A 175 -12.25 4.25 -5.51
N TYR A 176 -11.31 5.19 -5.50
CA TYR A 176 -9.97 4.98 -6.08
C TYR A 176 -8.84 5.59 -5.23
N VAL A 177 -7.64 5.02 -5.38
CA VAL A 177 -6.38 5.68 -5.02
C VAL A 177 -5.99 6.59 -6.19
N VAL A 178 -5.70 7.86 -5.92
CA VAL A 178 -5.27 8.82 -6.94
C VAL A 178 -3.75 9.02 -6.85
N TYR A 179 -3.04 8.68 -7.91
CA TYR A 179 -1.59 8.84 -8.00
C TYR A 179 -1.23 10.30 -8.28
N ARG A 180 0.05 10.67 -8.09
CA ARG A 180 0.55 12.04 -8.31
C ARG A 180 0.32 12.53 -9.74
N ASN A 181 0.32 11.62 -10.72
CA ASN A 181 0.04 11.91 -12.13
C ASN A 181 -1.46 11.95 -12.46
N GLY A 182 -2.35 11.88 -11.46
CA GLY A 182 -3.81 11.88 -11.64
C GLY A 182 -4.40 10.52 -11.99
N ALA A 183 -3.60 9.47 -12.16
CA ALA A 183 -4.11 8.13 -12.45
C ALA A 183 -4.96 7.61 -11.28
N ARG A 184 -6.11 7.02 -11.61
CA ARG A 184 -7.04 6.42 -10.65
C ARG A 184 -6.83 4.91 -10.64
N VAL A 185 -6.39 4.38 -9.51
CA VAL A 185 -6.04 2.96 -9.36
C VAL A 185 -7.00 2.31 -8.37
N PRO A 186 -7.55 1.13 -8.68
CA PRO A 186 -8.32 0.35 -7.71
C PRO A 186 -7.48 0.07 -6.46
N VAL A 187 -8.10 0.16 -5.29
CA VAL A 187 -7.43 0.00 -3.98
C VAL A 187 -6.68 -1.32 -3.90
N ARG A 188 -7.32 -2.40 -4.34
CA ARG A 188 -6.71 -3.73 -4.40
C ARG A 188 -5.45 -3.75 -5.25
N ALA A 189 -5.52 -3.22 -6.48
CA ALA A 189 -4.38 -3.21 -7.40
C ALA A 189 -3.20 -2.41 -6.84
N TRP A 190 -3.47 -1.26 -6.19
CA TRP A 190 -2.45 -0.49 -5.48
C TRP A 190 -1.83 -1.29 -4.33
N ALA A 191 -2.65 -1.88 -3.46
CA ALA A 191 -2.20 -2.62 -2.28
C ALA A 191 -1.35 -3.85 -2.66
N GLU A 192 -1.76 -4.62 -3.67
CA GLU A 192 -0.98 -5.74 -4.18
C GLU A 192 0.37 -5.25 -4.74
N ALA A 193 0.33 -4.20 -5.58
CA ALA A 193 1.55 -3.67 -6.19
C ALA A 193 2.54 -3.14 -5.14
N ALA A 194 2.07 -2.39 -4.15
CA ALA A 194 2.91 -1.89 -3.06
C ALA A 194 3.53 -3.04 -2.25
N THR A 195 2.72 -4.04 -1.89
CA THR A 195 3.17 -5.20 -1.10
C THR A 195 4.24 -5.99 -1.84
N LEU A 196 4.02 -6.31 -3.13
CA LEU A 196 4.98 -7.03 -3.96
C LEU A 196 6.27 -6.23 -4.18
N THR A 197 6.15 -4.93 -4.39
CA THR A 197 7.31 -4.04 -4.58
C THR A 197 8.20 -4.03 -3.33
N LYS A 198 7.63 -3.81 -2.14
CA LYS A 198 8.39 -3.83 -0.88
C LYS A 198 8.94 -5.23 -0.57
N SER A 199 8.24 -6.27 -0.99
CA SER A 199 8.67 -7.66 -0.83
C SER A 199 9.93 -7.96 -1.65
N ALA A 200 9.94 -7.60 -2.94
CA ALA A 200 11.09 -7.76 -3.81
C ALA A 200 12.30 -6.94 -3.33
N VAL A 201 12.08 -5.69 -2.90
CA VAL A 201 13.14 -4.85 -2.34
C VAL A 201 13.75 -5.47 -1.07
N ALA A 202 12.93 -6.00 -0.16
CA ALA A 202 13.46 -6.66 1.04
C ALA A 202 14.27 -7.92 0.72
N TYR A 203 13.77 -8.77 -0.18
CA TYR A 203 14.51 -9.94 -0.64
C TYR A 203 15.88 -9.54 -1.23
N ASN A 204 15.88 -8.61 -2.19
CA ASN A 204 17.10 -8.17 -2.85
C ASN A 204 18.07 -7.46 -1.88
N ALA A 205 17.56 -6.69 -0.94
CA ALA A 205 18.40 -6.09 0.10
C ALA A 205 19.08 -7.16 0.98
N GLY A 206 18.38 -8.24 1.32
CA GLY A 206 18.97 -9.37 2.04
C GLY A 206 20.10 -10.02 1.24
N THR A 207 19.82 -10.33 -0.02
CA THR A 207 20.80 -10.90 -0.97
C THR A 207 22.04 -10.01 -1.10
N LEU A 208 21.86 -8.73 -1.40
CA LEU A 208 22.96 -7.80 -1.68
C LEU A 208 23.79 -7.49 -0.43
N ASN A 209 23.15 -7.30 0.73
CA ASN A 209 23.89 -7.07 1.98
C ASN A 209 24.72 -8.30 2.36
N ARG A 210 24.17 -9.51 2.22
CA ARG A 210 24.94 -10.73 2.50
C ARG A 210 26.09 -10.93 1.50
N THR A 211 25.86 -10.58 0.23
CA THR A 211 26.90 -10.59 -0.80
C THR A 211 28.05 -9.64 -0.46
N ALA A 212 27.73 -8.39 -0.09
CA ALA A 212 28.71 -7.39 0.31
C ALA A 212 29.48 -7.82 1.57
N GLU A 213 28.78 -8.36 2.58
CA GLU A 213 29.39 -8.83 3.83
C GLU A 213 30.40 -9.95 3.60
N ALA A 214 30.15 -10.83 2.62
CA ALA A 214 31.09 -11.88 2.22
C ALA A 214 32.28 -11.37 1.37
N GLY A 215 32.36 -10.06 1.11
CA GLY A 215 33.41 -9.46 0.29
C GLY A 215 33.23 -9.67 -1.22
N VAL A 216 32.11 -10.23 -1.66
CA VAL A 216 31.79 -10.41 -3.08
C VAL A 216 31.37 -9.07 -3.66
N ARG A 217 31.98 -8.67 -4.77
CA ARG A 217 31.79 -7.33 -5.37
C ARG A 217 30.81 -7.30 -6.54
N HIS A 218 30.53 -8.44 -7.14
CA HIS A 218 29.72 -8.54 -8.34
C HIS A 218 28.54 -9.50 -8.16
N VAL A 219 27.45 -9.17 -8.82
CA VAL A 219 26.25 -10.00 -8.90
C VAL A 219 25.82 -10.14 -10.35
N GLU A 220 25.27 -11.30 -10.67
CA GLU A 220 24.50 -11.51 -11.87
C GLU A 220 23.04 -11.10 -11.62
N VAL A 221 22.44 -10.43 -12.60
CA VAL A 221 21.08 -9.92 -12.52
C VAL A 221 20.13 -10.87 -13.23
N PHE A 222 19.13 -11.39 -12.52
CA PHE A 222 18.06 -12.20 -13.09
C PHE A 222 16.79 -11.36 -13.16
N ASP A 223 16.26 -11.12 -14.35
CA ASP A 223 15.08 -10.28 -14.55
C ASP A 223 14.29 -10.74 -15.80
N GLY A 224 13.17 -10.09 -16.11
CA GLY A 224 12.51 -10.26 -17.39
C GLY A 224 13.44 -9.87 -18.55
N PHE A 225 13.36 -10.59 -19.68
CA PHE A 225 14.24 -10.36 -20.84
C PHE A 225 14.26 -8.91 -21.34
N ASP A 226 13.12 -8.22 -21.29
CA ASP A 226 12.98 -6.84 -21.77
C ASP A 226 13.02 -5.79 -20.63
N CYS A 227 13.24 -6.21 -19.37
CA CYS A 227 13.35 -5.28 -18.25
C CYS A 227 14.63 -4.44 -18.37
N GLY A 228 14.47 -3.12 -18.38
CA GLY A 228 15.60 -2.19 -18.26
C GLY A 228 16.07 -2.02 -16.82
N TRP A 229 17.22 -1.36 -16.66
CA TRP A 229 17.91 -1.23 -15.37
C TRP A 229 17.10 -0.42 -14.34
N LEU A 230 16.70 0.80 -14.68
CA LEU A 230 15.89 1.67 -13.82
C LEU A 230 14.41 1.66 -14.23
N THR A 231 14.12 1.52 -15.52
CA THR A 231 12.75 1.48 -16.07
C THR A 231 12.66 0.49 -17.24
N HIS A 232 11.44 0.04 -17.59
CA HIS A 232 11.23 -0.85 -18.75
C HIS A 232 11.75 -0.29 -20.08
N THR A 233 11.69 1.04 -20.24
CA THR A 233 12.06 1.71 -21.48
C THR A 233 13.56 1.97 -21.62
N ASP A 234 14.37 1.62 -20.61
CA ASP A 234 15.81 1.83 -20.69
C ASP A 234 16.44 0.96 -21.77
N LEU A 235 17.40 1.53 -22.49
CA LEU A 235 18.26 0.78 -23.42
C LEU A 235 19.24 -0.13 -22.68
N ASP A 236 19.60 0.23 -21.44
CA ASP A 236 20.40 -0.62 -20.56
C ASP A 236 19.52 -1.74 -19.98
N LYS A 237 19.62 -2.95 -20.55
CA LYS A 237 18.85 -4.12 -20.14
C LYS A 237 19.48 -4.79 -18.92
N ALA A 238 18.64 -5.24 -18.01
CA ALA A 238 19.08 -5.77 -16.72
C ALA A 238 19.47 -7.26 -16.81
N ASN A 239 18.60 -8.07 -17.42
CA ASN A 239 18.72 -9.54 -17.35
C ASN A 239 20.03 -10.07 -17.94
N GLY A 240 20.69 -10.98 -17.20
CA GLY A 240 21.95 -11.63 -17.57
C GLY A 240 23.19 -10.74 -17.46
N THR A 241 23.05 -9.49 -17.01
CA THR A 241 24.21 -8.61 -16.82
C THR A 241 24.93 -8.88 -15.50
N ILE A 242 26.22 -8.54 -15.47
CA ILE A 242 27.01 -8.50 -14.24
C ILE A 242 27.10 -7.06 -13.77
N ARG A 243 26.74 -6.80 -12.51
CA ARG A 243 26.76 -5.47 -11.90
C ARG A 243 27.56 -5.49 -10.62
N SER A 244 28.10 -4.34 -10.23
CA SER A 244 28.63 -4.20 -8.88
C SER A 244 27.50 -4.34 -7.86
N VAL A 245 27.82 -4.82 -6.65
CA VAL A 245 26.84 -4.88 -5.56
C VAL A 245 26.30 -3.49 -5.22
N GLU A 246 27.12 -2.45 -5.33
CA GLU A 246 26.72 -1.06 -5.09
C GLU A 246 25.70 -0.57 -6.13
N ASP A 247 25.95 -0.81 -7.42
CA ASP A 247 25.00 -0.46 -8.48
C ASP A 247 23.68 -1.19 -8.28
N ALA A 248 23.74 -2.50 -7.98
CA ALA A 248 22.55 -3.31 -7.73
C ALA A 248 21.76 -2.84 -6.50
N ALA A 249 22.44 -2.38 -5.45
CA ALA A 249 21.80 -1.81 -4.27
C ALA A 249 21.12 -0.46 -4.55
N GLY A 250 21.64 0.31 -5.52
CA GLY A 250 21.01 1.52 -6.03
C GLY A 250 19.76 1.27 -6.88
N ALA A 251 19.65 0.10 -7.51
CA ALA A 251 18.53 -0.28 -8.38
C ALA A 251 17.99 -1.71 -8.08
N PRO A 252 17.48 -1.96 -6.86
CA PRO A 252 17.09 -3.30 -6.43
C PRO A 252 15.88 -3.84 -7.22
N ILE A 253 15.10 -2.98 -7.86
CA ILE A 253 14.01 -3.26 -8.79
C ILE A 253 13.91 -2.11 -9.80
N SER A 254 13.24 -2.32 -10.95
CA SER A 254 13.00 -1.27 -11.95
C SER A 254 11.56 -0.73 -11.98
N HIS A 255 10.58 -1.48 -11.49
CA HIS A 255 9.18 -1.06 -11.54
C HIS A 255 8.33 -1.80 -10.49
N PRO A 256 7.09 -1.36 -10.23
CA PRO A 256 6.17 -2.11 -9.39
C PRO A 256 5.94 -3.53 -9.93
N ARG A 257 5.90 -4.53 -9.05
CA ARG A 257 5.79 -5.98 -9.38
C ARG A 257 6.98 -6.54 -10.19
N CYS A 258 8.13 -5.87 -10.16
CA CYS A 258 9.38 -6.40 -10.71
C CYS A 258 9.75 -7.73 -10.02
N ARG A 259 10.28 -8.68 -10.80
CA ARG A 259 10.72 -10.01 -10.34
C ARG A 259 12.24 -10.14 -10.30
N ARG A 260 12.95 -9.00 -10.36
CA ARG A 260 14.42 -8.96 -10.34
C ARG A 260 14.96 -9.68 -9.12
N ALA A 261 15.99 -10.49 -9.33
CA ALA A 261 16.78 -11.11 -8.30
C ALA A 261 18.27 -10.97 -8.64
N PHE A 262 19.13 -11.21 -7.65
CA PHE A 262 20.58 -11.12 -7.81
C PHE A 262 21.26 -12.41 -7.37
N GLY A 263 22.24 -12.87 -8.15
CA GLY A 263 23.10 -14.01 -7.82
C GLY A 263 24.51 -13.56 -7.50
N PRO A 264 25.06 -13.83 -6.31
CA PRO A 264 26.46 -13.56 -6.00
C PRO A 264 27.40 -14.20 -7.02
N ARG A 265 28.44 -13.48 -7.44
CA ARG A 265 29.51 -13.99 -8.32
C ARG A 265 30.87 -13.96 -7.62
N PRO A 266 31.11 -14.84 -6.63
CA PRO A 266 32.38 -14.91 -5.90
C PRO A 266 33.56 -15.32 -6.80
N ASP A 267 33.28 -15.94 -7.94
CA ASP A 267 34.24 -16.31 -8.97
C ASP A 267 34.84 -15.10 -9.71
N LEU A 268 34.14 -13.97 -9.71
CA LEU A 268 34.59 -12.73 -10.33
C LEU A 268 35.44 -11.92 -9.34
N ILE A 269 36.65 -12.43 -9.10
CA ILE A 269 37.72 -11.71 -8.41
C ILE A 269 38.46 -10.92 -9.48
N LEU A 270 38.25 -9.60 -9.55
CA LEU A 270 39.15 -8.76 -10.34
C LEU A 270 40.53 -8.79 -9.67
N ALA A 271 41.54 -9.13 -10.48
CA ALA A 271 42.95 -9.02 -10.15
C ALA A 271 43.36 -7.60 -9.74
#